data_AF-X0UU77-F1
#
_entry.id   AF-X0UU77-F1
#
_cell.length_a   1.000
_cell.length_b   1.000
_cell.length_c   1.000
_cell.angle_alpha   90.00
_cell.angle_beta   90.00
_cell.angle_gamma   90.00
#
_symmetry.space_group_name_H-M   'P 1'
#
loop_
_entity.id
_entity.type
_entity.pdbx_description
1 polymer ?
#
loop_
_entity_poly.entity_id
_entity_poly.type
_entity_poly.pdbx_seq_one_letter_code
_entity_poly.pdbx_strand_id
1 'polypeptide(L)'
;LRALVNTYDGGPAGIDAIAATLGEERDTLEDVVEPYLLQIGFLRRTKRGREITKQACDHLGLKYHKTRPTTDQPALFEKQQ
;
A
#
# COMPACT_ATOMS: atom_id res chain seq x y z
N LEU A 1 -1.72 -0.23 9.83
CA LEU A 1 -2.67 -0.13 8.69
C LEU A 1 -3.20 1.29 8.46
N ARG A 2 -3.64 2.04 9.47
CA ARG A 2 -4.07 3.45 9.28
C ARG A 2 -3.00 4.34 8.63
N ALA A 3 -1.72 4.14 8.98
CA ALA A 3 -0.60 4.83 8.33
C ALA A 3 -0.56 4.60 6.81
N LEU A 4 -0.86 3.38 6.32
CA LEU A 4 -0.93 3.09 4.89
C LEU A 4 -2.04 3.89 4.20
N VAL A 5 -3.19 4.05 4.84
CA VAL A 5 -4.31 4.83 4.26
C VAL A 5 -4.05 6.32 4.34
N ASN A 6 -3.64 6.82 5.50
CA ASN A 6 -3.56 8.27 5.76
C ASN A 6 -2.31 8.92 5.15
N THR A 7 -1.19 8.19 5.10
CA THR A 7 0.11 8.72 4.64
C THR A 7 0.39 8.32 3.19
N TYR A 8 -0.13 7.18 2.74
CA TYR A 8 0.22 6.59 1.44
C TYR A 8 -1.00 6.32 0.54
N ASP A 9 -2.19 6.84 0.88
CA ASP A 9 -3.44 6.65 0.12
C ASP A 9 -3.78 5.17 -0.18
N GLY A 10 -3.35 4.26 0.71
CA GLY A 10 -3.54 2.82 0.56
C GLY A 10 -2.35 2.08 -0.08
N GLY A 11 -1.29 2.79 -0.47
CA GLY A 11 -0.04 2.23 -1.00
C GLY A 11 0.05 2.23 -2.55
N PRO A 12 1.07 1.56 -3.13
CA PRO A 12 2.09 0.74 -2.46
C PRO A 12 3.20 1.56 -1.78
N ALA A 13 3.55 1.22 -0.54
CA ALA A 13 4.61 1.86 0.22
C ALA A 13 5.74 0.87 0.61
N GLY A 14 6.99 1.33 0.55
CA GLY A 14 8.15 0.54 0.97
C GLY A 14 8.15 0.27 2.48
N ILE A 15 8.72 -0.87 2.90
CA ILE A 15 8.73 -1.22 4.34
C ILE A 15 9.53 -0.24 5.17
N ASP A 16 10.65 0.26 4.65
CA ASP A 16 11.48 1.24 5.36
C ASP A 16 10.72 2.55 5.57
N ALA A 17 9.89 2.95 4.61
CA ALA A 17 9.05 4.15 4.73
C ALA A 17 7.93 3.94 5.76
N ILE A 18 7.29 2.77 5.74
CA ILE A 18 6.24 2.41 6.73
C ILE A 18 6.84 2.34 8.13
N ALA A 19 8.01 1.71 8.29
CA ALA A 19 8.75 1.63 9.54
C ALA A 19 9.08 3.02 10.08
N ALA A 20 9.63 3.90 9.24
CA ALA A 20 9.93 5.29 9.62
C ALA A 20 8.68 6.08 10.02
N THR A 21 7.54 5.87 9.33
CA THR A 21 6.27 6.54 9.66
C THR A 21 5.67 6.04 10.98
N LEU A 22 5.88 4.77 11.31
CA LEU A 22 5.39 4.17 12.56
C LEU A 22 6.37 4.35 13.73
N GLY A 23 7.62 4.71 13.46
CA GLY A 23 8.68 4.75 14.48
C GLY A 23 9.09 3.36 14.96
N GLU A 24 8.89 2.34 14.13
CA GLU A 24 9.12 0.93 14.45
C GLU A 24 10.30 0.37 13.64
N GLU A 25 10.89 -0.73 14.12
CA GLU A 25 11.92 -1.43 13.36
C GLU A 25 11.34 -2.22 12.18
N ARG A 26 12.04 -2.17 11.05
CA ARG A 26 11.68 -2.88 9.81
C ARG A 26 11.45 -4.37 10.05
N ASP A 27 12.36 -5.00 10.78
CA ASP A 27 12.36 -6.45 11.00
C ASP A 27 11.21 -6.86 11.93
N THR A 28 10.87 -6.04 12.92
CA THR A 28 9.66 -6.24 13.74
C THR A 28 8.40 -6.24 12.87
N LEU A 29 8.29 -5.32 11.91
CA LEU A 29 7.15 -5.32 11.00
C LEU A 29 7.13 -6.57 10.10
N GLU A 30 8.25 -6.96 9.52
CA GLU A 30 8.34 -8.11 8.59
C GLU A 30 8.13 -9.46 9.27
N ASP A 31 8.67 -9.64 10.48
CA ASP A 31 8.72 -10.94 11.16
C ASP A 31 7.57 -11.16 12.13
N VAL A 32 7.00 -10.08 12.70
CA VAL A 32 5.95 -10.17 13.72
C VAL A 32 4.60 -9.70 13.18
N VAL A 33 4.56 -8.56 12.50
CA VAL A 33 3.29 -7.90 12.16
C VAL A 33 2.72 -8.39 10.83
N GLU A 34 3.53 -8.39 9.78
CA GLU A 34 3.10 -8.75 8.43
C GLU A 34 2.53 -10.18 8.31
N PRO A 35 3.09 -11.22 8.95
CA PRO A 35 2.59 -12.58 8.79
C PRO A 35 1.09 -12.70 9.11
N TYR A 36 0.67 -12.07 10.21
CA TYR A 36 -0.73 -12.07 10.61
C TYR A 36 -1.61 -11.25 9.64
N LEU A 37 -1.17 -10.04 9.28
CA LEU A 37 -1.95 -9.17 8.39
C LEU A 37 -2.10 -9.74 6.98
N LEU A 38 -1.09 -10.46 6.49
CA LEU A 38 -1.15 -11.19 5.23
C LEU A 38 -2.12 -12.38 5.34
N GLN A 39 -2.06 -13.14 6.43
CA GLN A 39 -2.91 -14.30 6.65
C GLN A 39 -4.40 -13.94 6.69
N ILE A 40 -4.77 -12.84 7.35
CA ILE A 40 -6.17 -12.39 7.41
C ILE A 40 -6.59 -11.56 6.19
N GLY A 41 -5.71 -11.38 5.20
CA GLY A 41 -6.02 -10.67 3.95
C GLY A 41 -6.11 -9.15 4.09
N PHE A 42 -5.51 -8.55 5.12
CA PHE A 42 -5.57 -7.10 5.38
C PHE A 42 -4.45 -6.31 4.71
N LEU A 43 -3.36 -7.00 4.38
CA LEU A 43 -2.18 -6.45 3.71
C LEU A 43 -1.87 -7.28 2.48
N ARG A 44 -1.32 -6.65 1.43
CA ARG A 44 -0.78 -7.35 0.27
C ARG A 44 0.64 -6.88 -0.03
N ARG A 45 1.55 -7.84 -0.25
CA ARG A 45 2.90 -7.58 -0.76
C ARG A 45 2.87 -7.50 -2.28
N THR A 46 3.51 -6.46 -2.83
CA THR A 46 3.69 -6.25 -4.27
C THR A 46 5.16 -5.97 -4.56
N LYS A 47 5.57 -6.03 -5.84
CA LYS A 47 6.94 -5.65 -6.25
C LYS A 47 7.30 -4.20 -5.90
N ARG A 48 6.30 -3.33 -5.71
CA ARG A 48 6.48 -1.90 -5.42
C ARG A 48 6.37 -1.57 -3.93
N GLY A 49 6.02 -2.54 -3.08
CA GLY A 49 5.80 -2.32 -1.65
C GLY A 49 4.52 -2.97 -1.13
N ARG A 50 4.06 -2.51 0.03
CA ARG A 50 2.89 -3.00 0.74
C ARG A 50 1.69 -2.12 0.44
N GLU A 51 0.57 -2.76 0.15
CA GLU A 51 -0.70 -2.09 -0.11
C GLU A 51 -1.77 -2.61 0.85
N ILE A 52 -2.69 -1.72 1.23
CA ILE A 52 -3.84 -2.10 2.04
C ILE A 52 -4.90 -2.75 1.14
N THR A 53 -5.57 -3.77 1.66
CA THR A 53 -6.69 -4.38 0.93
C THR A 53 -8.00 -3.66 1.22
N LYS A 54 -8.99 -3.86 0.34
CA LYS A 54 -10.34 -3.37 0.58
C LYS A 54 -10.92 -3.88 1.90
N GLN A 55 -10.68 -5.17 2.23
CA GLN A 55 -11.16 -5.80 3.45
C GLN A 55 -10.64 -5.10 4.72
N ALA A 56 -9.36 -4.70 4.72
CA ALA A 56 -8.80 -3.92 5.83
C ALA A 56 -9.43 -2.54 5.94
N CYS A 57 -9.69 -1.84 4.83
CA CYS A 57 -10.39 -0.56 4.87
C CYS A 57 -11.82 -0.72 5.40
N ASP A 58 -12.56 -1.73 4.94
CA ASP A 58 -13.91 -2.03 5.40
C ASP A 58 -13.91 -2.33 6.92
N HIS A 59 -12.94 -3.12 7.41
CA HIS A 59 -12.78 -3.43 8.83
C HIS A 59 -12.44 -2.20 9.68
N LEU A 60 -11.64 -1.28 9.14
CA LEU A 60 -11.21 -0.06 9.85
C LEU A 60 -12.21 1.11 9.71
N GLY A 61 -13.29 0.95 8.94
CA GLY A 61 -14.25 2.01 8.63
C GLY A 61 -13.67 3.13 7.77
N LEU A 62 -12.68 2.81 6.93
CA LEU A 62 -11.96 3.77 6.09
C LEU A 62 -12.44 3.71 4.63
N LYS A 63 -12.41 4.85 3.94
CA LYS A 63 -12.68 4.87 2.50
C LYS A 63 -11.51 4.26 1.75
N TYR A 64 -11.78 3.19 1.00
CA TYR A 64 -10.78 2.57 0.14
C TYR A 64 -10.61 3.40 -1.15
N HIS A 65 -9.46 4.06 -1.31
CA HIS A 65 -9.10 4.73 -2.54
C HIS A 65 -8.19 3.81 -3.35
N LYS A 66 -8.76 3.09 -4.32
CA LYS A 66 -7.94 2.33 -5.27
C LYS A 66 -7.36 3.33 -6.27
N THR A 67 -6.15 3.82 -6.01
CA THR A 67 -5.37 4.54 -7.03
C THR A 67 -5.25 3.59 -8.22
N ARG A 68 -5.90 3.93 -9.35
CA ARG A 68 -5.77 3.14 -10.58
C ARG A 68 -4.28 2.98 -10.86
N PRO A 69 -3.79 1.77 -11.20
CA PRO A 69 -2.47 1.67 -11.76
C PRO A 69 -2.46 2.55 -13.02
N THR A 70 -1.60 3.56 -13.04
CA THR A 70 -1.29 4.33 -14.23
C THR A 70 -0.60 3.39 -15.22
N THR A 71 -1.40 2.64 -15.97
CA THR A 71 -0.98 1.92 -17.17
C THR A 71 -1.87 2.26 -18.37
N ASP A 72 -2.70 3.30 -18.27
CA ASP A 72 -3.06 4.08 -19.44
C ASP A 72 -2.02 5.20 -19.56
N GLN A 73 -0.89 4.89 -20.21
CA GLN A 73 -0.23 5.91 -21.01
C GLN A 73 -1.19 6.16 -22.18
N PRO A 74 -1.90 7.30 -22.28
CA PRO A 74 -2.28 7.75 -23.60
C PRO A 74 -0.96 8.02 -24.33
N ALA A 75 -0.81 7.48 -25.54
CA ALA A 75 0.33 7.71 -26.41
C ALA A 75 0.61 9.22 -26.52
N LEU A 76 1.54 9.71 -25.69
CA LEU A 76 1.80 11.14 -25.49
C LEU A 76 2.66 11.73 -26.62
N PHE A 77 2.93 10.95 -27.67
CA PHE A 77 3.81 11.32 -28.79
C PHE A 77 3.28 10.91 -30.18
N GLU A 78 1.96 10.87 -30.39
CA GLU A 78 1.42 10.88 -31.75
C GLU A 78 0.80 12.24 -32.06
N LYS A 79 1.66 13.25 -32.25
CA LYS A 79 1.39 14.40 -33.12
C LYS A 79 2.64 15.28 -33.21
N GLN A 80 3.45 15.01 -34.22
CA GLN A 80 4.06 16.09 -34.98
C GLN A 80 4.19 15.66 -36.44
N GLN A 81 3.56 16.46 -37.29
CA GLN A 81 3.57 16.39 -38.74
C GLN A 81 4.98 16.60 -39.30
#